data_AF-A0A7Y0QSM4-F1
#
_entry.id   AF-A0A7Y0QSM4-F1
#
_cell.length_a   1.000
_cell.length_b   1.000
_cell.length_c   1.000
_cell.angle_alpha   90.00
_cell.angle_beta   90.00
_cell.angle_gamma   90.00
#
_symmetry.space_group_name_H-M   'P 1'
#
loop_
_entity.id
_entity.type
_entity.pdbx_description
1 polymer ?
#
loop_
_entity_poly.entity_id
_entity_poly.type
_entity_poly.pdbx_seq_one_letter_code
_entity_poly.pdbx_strand_id
1 'polypeptide(L)'
;MTSSRITVALIWSAIVLGVVAFILSPLFDWSRERAERAYDVTFSDLATGFLLALAAAVFTLAGQRLMLSFQTQAKVREELRDFIRAMHPETVAWVADLDLFVRQMRARTLVGPKPDELESTKAEISETWEGDLLRRTRLVRFGHPDPDVRRAAEVLEDEMWPFIVNAGKLDRDEAAIFASPPKKGERAAVLRAVDAALTEVRRTVYAAPRRDVPAGDVYDGTNLPSRLARRMAQEQNEERPVQD
;
A
#
# COMPACT_ATOMS: atom_id res chain seq x y z
N MET A 1 -14.65 -6.87 -25.00
CA MET A 1 -15.16 -7.35 -23.68
C MET A 1 -16.24 -6.43 -23.08
N THR A 2 -17.02 -5.72 -23.90
CA THR A 2 -18.10 -4.80 -23.45
C THR A 2 -19.50 -5.44 -23.45
N SER A 3 -19.69 -6.52 -24.21
CA SER A 3 -20.99 -7.20 -24.34
C SER A 3 -21.49 -7.80 -23.02
N SER A 4 -20.61 -8.41 -22.22
CA SER A 4 -20.99 -9.09 -20.96
C SER A 4 -21.52 -8.15 -19.87
N ARG A 5 -21.02 -6.91 -19.79
CA ARG A 5 -21.47 -5.94 -18.77
C ARG A 5 -22.88 -5.42 -19.05
N ILE A 6 -23.24 -5.29 -20.33
CA ILE A 6 -24.58 -4.88 -20.75
C ILE A 6 -25.59 -5.98 -20.45
N THR A 7 -25.23 -7.25 -20.65
CA THR A 7 -26.11 -8.40 -20.34
C THR A 7 -26.43 -8.49 -18.85
N VAL A 8 -25.43 -8.32 -17.98
CA VAL A 8 -25.63 -8.36 -16.53
C VAL A 8 -26.50 -7.19 -16.05
N ALA A 9 -26.30 -5.99 -16.59
CA ALA A 9 -27.14 -4.83 -16.26
C ALA A 9 -28.60 -5.00 -16.71
N LEU A 10 -28.83 -5.60 -17.87
CA LEU A 10 -30.18 -5.92 -18.36
C LEU A 10 -30.87 -6.99 -17.51
N ILE A 11 -30.14 -8.03 -17.10
CA ILE A 11 -30.67 -9.08 -16.22
C ILE A 11 -31.07 -8.49 -14.87
N TRP A 12 -30.23 -7.67 -14.25
CA TRP A 12 -30.56 -7.02 -12.98
C TRP A 12 -31.73 -6.05 -13.12
N SER A 13 -31.80 -5.30 -14.22
CA SER A 13 -32.94 -4.40 -14.49
C SER A 13 -34.25 -5.19 -14.65
N ALA A 14 -34.22 -6.34 -15.33
CA ALA A 14 -35.37 -7.22 -15.48
C ALA A 14 -35.81 -7.86 -14.16
N ILE A 15 -34.87 -8.26 -13.29
CA ILE A 15 -35.17 -8.79 -11.96
C ILE A 15 -35.80 -7.70 -11.08
N VAL A 16 -35.24 -6.50 -11.07
CA VAL A 16 -35.78 -5.38 -10.30
C VAL A 16 -37.18 -5.00 -10.81
N LEU A 17 -37.37 -4.92 -12.12
CA LEU A 17 -38.69 -4.67 -12.72
C LEU A 17 -39.69 -5.79 -12.40
N GLY A 18 -39.25 -7.05 -12.42
CA GLY A 18 -40.08 -8.21 -12.06
C GLY A 18 -40.49 -8.21 -10.59
N VAL A 19 -39.58 -7.86 -9.69
CA VAL A 19 -39.87 -7.74 -8.25
C VAL A 19 -40.79 -6.55 -7.97
N VAL A 20 -40.55 -5.40 -8.61
CA VAL A 20 -41.43 -4.23 -8.52
C VAL A 20 -42.83 -4.55 -9.08
N ALA A 21 -42.91 -5.22 -10.22
CA ALA A 21 -44.18 -5.66 -10.80
C ALA A 21 -44.89 -6.68 -9.91
N PHE A 22 -44.16 -7.60 -9.26
CA PHE A 22 -44.74 -8.59 -8.34
C PHE A 22 -45.25 -7.95 -7.04
N ILE A 23 -44.52 -6.97 -6.49
CA ILE A 23 -44.95 -6.20 -5.31
C ILE A 23 -46.14 -5.29 -5.64
N LEU A 24 -46.19 -4.73 -6.86
CA LEU A 24 -47.29 -3.89 -7.33
C LEU A 24 -48.45 -4.68 -7.94
N SER A 25 -48.26 -5.97 -8.25
CA SER A 25 -49.30 -6.86 -8.81
C SER A 25 -50.54 -6.94 -7.92
N PRO A 26 -50.44 -7.15 -6.59
CA PRO A 26 -51.61 -7.13 -5.73
C PRO A 26 -52.24 -5.73 -5.61
N LEU A 27 -51.48 -4.65 -5.83
CA LEU A 27 -52.01 -3.28 -5.92
C LEU A 27 -52.83 -3.05 -7.20
N PHE A 28 -52.42 -3.66 -8.32
CA PHE A 28 -53.10 -3.54 -9.61
C PHE A 28 -54.33 -4.46 -9.72
N ASP A 29 -54.27 -5.70 -9.23
CA ASP A 29 -55.43 -6.60 -9.18
C ASP A 29 -56.50 -6.05 -8.23
N TRP A 30 -56.08 -5.48 -7.10
CA TRP A 30 -56.98 -4.80 -6.17
C TRP A 30 -57.57 -3.49 -6.72
N SER A 31 -56.86 -2.80 -7.63
CA SER A 31 -57.40 -1.62 -8.32
C SER A 31 -58.49 -1.96 -9.34
N ARG A 32 -58.43 -3.16 -9.94
CA ARG A 32 -59.42 -3.61 -10.92
C ARG A 32 -60.76 -3.98 -10.28
N GLU A 33 -60.74 -4.59 -9.09
CA GLU A 33 -61.97 -4.83 -8.31
C GLU A 33 -62.53 -3.54 -7.65
N ARG A 34 -61.68 -2.53 -7.37
CA ARG A 34 -62.12 -1.24 -6.80
C ARG A 34 -62.60 -0.21 -7.82
N ALA A 35 -62.31 -0.37 -9.11
CA ALA A 35 -62.82 0.54 -10.15
C ALA A 35 -64.36 0.55 -10.22
N GLU A 36 -65.04 -0.48 -9.72
CA GLU A 36 -66.50 -0.54 -9.59
C GLU A 36 -67.03 0.00 -8.23
N ARG A 37 -66.15 0.30 -7.27
CA ARG A 37 -66.49 0.91 -5.96
C ARG A 37 -65.70 2.21 -5.73
N ALA A 38 -65.69 3.08 -6.73
CA ALA A 38 -65.13 4.41 -6.56
C ALA A 38 -66.09 5.26 -5.74
N TYR A 39 -65.78 5.46 -4.45
CA TYR A 39 -65.84 6.72 -3.68
C TYR A 39 -65.75 6.38 -2.19
N ASP A 40 -64.57 6.01 -1.72
CA ASP A 40 -64.11 6.22 -0.33
C ASP A 40 -62.63 5.84 -0.24
N VAL A 41 -61.79 6.58 -0.97
CA VAL A 41 -60.35 6.55 -0.75
C VAL A 41 -60.08 7.40 0.48
N THR A 42 -59.80 6.76 1.61
CA THR A 42 -59.46 7.45 2.85
C THR A 42 -58.03 8.01 2.78
N PHE A 43 -57.79 9.15 3.44
CA PHE A 43 -56.48 9.81 3.49
C PHE A 43 -55.35 8.88 3.97
N SER A 44 -55.67 7.86 4.77
CA SER A 44 -54.74 6.82 5.20
C SER A 44 -54.20 5.97 4.05
N ASP A 45 -55.03 5.60 3.07
CA ASP A 45 -54.59 4.78 1.92
C ASP A 45 -53.59 5.56 1.04
N LEU A 46 -53.81 6.88 0.87
CA LEU A 46 -52.88 7.77 0.16
C LEU A 46 -51.58 7.99 0.94
N ALA A 47 -51.67 8.14 2.27
CA ALA A 47 -50.51 8.29 3.14
C ALA A 47 -49.62 7.03 3.14
N THR A 48 -50.21 5.84 3.20
CA THR A 48 -49.46 4.58 3.14
C THR A 48 -48.78 4.39 1.78
N GLY A 49 -49.48 4.68 0.67
CA GLY A 49 -48.89 4.63 -0.67
C GLY A 49 -47.70 5.60 -0.83
N PHE A 50 -47.83 6.82 -0.31
CA PHE A 50 -46.76 7.82 -0.32
C PHE A 50 -45.55 7.38 0.54
N LEU A 51 -45.78 6.84 1.74
CA LEU A 51 -44.70 6.35 2.61
C LEU A 51 -43.96 5.16 1.99
N LEU A 52 -44.66 4.25 1.32
CA LEU A 52 -44.03 3.13 0.60
C LEU A 52 -43.19 3.63 -0.59
N ALA A 53 -43.70 4.60 -1.35
CA ALA A 53 -42.96 5.21 -2.44
C ALA A 53 -41.71 5.96 -1.95
N LEU A 54 -41.81 6.68 -0.83
CA LEU A 54 -40.70 7.35 -0.17
C LEU A 54 -39.65 6.33 0.31
N ALA A 55 -40.08 5.25 0.96
CA ALA A 55 -39.18 4.19 1.41
C ALA A 55 -38.44 3.54 0.23
N ALA A 56 -39.14 3.22 -0.87
CA ALA A 56 -38.54 2.70 -2.08
C ALA A 56 -37.51 3.66 -2.70
N ALA A 57 -37.81 4.96 -2.72
CA ALA A 57 -36.88 5.99 -3.20
C ALA A 57 -35.61 6.09 -2.32
N VAL A 58 -35.76 6.00 -0.99
CA VAL A 58 -34.61 6.00 -0.06
C VAL A 58 -33.77 4.74 -0.25
N PHE A 59 -34.39 3.55 -0.38
CA PHE A 59 -33.68 2.30 -0.62
C PHE A 59 -32.93 2.30 -1.97
N THR A 60 -33.53 2.84 -3.03
CA THR A 60 -32.85 2.92 -4.34
C THR A 60 -31.67 3.90 -4.30
N LEU A 61 -31.80 5.06 -3.65
CA LEU A 61 -30.69 6.00 -3.46
C LEU A 61 -29.56 5.41 -2.61
N ALA A 62 -29.90 4.70 -1.53
CA ALA A 62 -28.92 4.01 -0.69
C ALA A 62 -28.19 2.91 -1.47
N GLY A 63 -28.92 2.11 -2.26
CA GLY A 63 -28.35 1.08 -3.12
C GLY A 63 -27.42 1.65 -4.19
N GLN A 64 -27.79 2.77 -4.82
CA GLN A 64 -26.95 3.47 -5.78
C GLN A 64 -25.65 4.00 -5.16
N ARG A 65 -25.73 4.62 -3.96
CA ARG A 65 -24.53 5.07 -3.23
C ARG A 65 -23.61 3.91 -2.89
N LEU A 66 -24.16 2.78 -2.45
CA LEU A 66 -23.40 1.59 -2.13
C LEU A 66 -22.70 1.02 -3.38
N MET A 67 -23.43 0.88 -4.50
CA MET A 67 -22.86 0.45 -5.79
C MET A 67 -21.72 1.37 -6.26
N LEU A 68 -21.92 2.68 -6.17
CA LEU A 68 -20.88 3.65 -6.52
C LEU A 68 -19.64 3.50 -5.63
N SER A 69 -19.83 3.29 -4.33
CA SER A 69 -18.70 3.05 -3.41
C SER A 69 -17.92 1.77 -3.73
N PHE A 70 -18.59 0.70 -4.16
CA PHE A 70 -17.92 -0.52 -4.60
C PHE A 70 -17.18 -0.34 -5.92
N GLN A 71 -17.77 0.40 -6.87
CA GLN A 71 -17.12 0.69 -8.16
C GLN A 71 -15.89 1.57 -7.98
N THR A 72 -15.96 2.61 -7.15
CA THR A 72 -14.81 3.48 -6.87
C THR A 72 -13.71 2.70 -6.14
N GLN A 73 -14.05 1.87 -5.15
CA GLN A 73 -13.08 1.00 -4.47
C GLN A 73 -12.43 -0.01 -5.42
N ALA A 74 -13.20 -0.63 -6.31
CA ALA A 74 -12.67 -1.57 -7.30
C ALA A 74 -11.69 -0.88 -8.26
N LYS A 75 -12.05 0.30 -8.75
CA LYS A 75 -11.19 1.10 -9.64
C LYS A 75 -9.90 1.53 -8.94
N VAL A 76 -9.99 2.05 -7.71
CA VAL A 76 -8.82 2.45 -6.90
C VAL A 76 -7.88 1.27 -6.66
N ARG A 77 -8.43 0.07 -6.38
CA ARG A 77 -7.61 -1.15 -6.21
C ARG A 77 -6.88 -1.55 -7.49
N GLU A 78 -7.53 -1.41 -8.64
CA GLU A 78 -6.92 -1.71 -9.93
C GLU A 78 -5.78 -0.72 -10.25
N GLU A 79 -6.03 0.59 -10.09
CA GLU A 79 -5.03 1.64 -10.25
C GLU A 79 -3.83 1.44 -9.31
N LEU A 80 -4.09 1.08 -8.04
CA LEU A 80 -3.06 0.82 -7.05
C LEU A 80 -2.22 -0.42 -7.38
N ARG A 81 -2.86 -1.47 -7.93
CA ARG A 81 -2.16 -2.69 -8.36
C ARG A 81 -1.27 -2.42 -9.57
N ASP A 82 -1.73 -1.63 -10.52
CA ASP A 82 -0.92 -1.25 -11.68
C ASP A 82 0.24 -0.33 -11.28
N PHE A 83 0.01 0.57 -10.31
CA PHE A 83 1.08 1.35 -9.71
C PHE A 83 2.15 0.47 -9.01
N ILE A 84 1.72 -0.53 -8.24
CA ILE A 84 2.64 -1.52 -7.63
C ILE A 84 3.45 -2.26 -8.70
N ARG A 85 2.79 -2.70 -9.78
CA ARG A 85 3.48 -3.40 -10.88
C ARG A 85 4.51 -2.52 -11.56
N ALA A 86 4.24 -1.22 -11.71
CA ALA A 86 5.17 -0.27 -12.29
C ALA A 86 6.42 -0.07 -11.41
N MET A 87 6.26 -0.01 -10.08
CA MET A 87 7.40 0.13 -9.14
C MET A 87 8.11 -1.18 -8.81
N HIS A 88 7.50 -2.31 -9.14
CA HIS A 88 8.01 -3.63 -8.76
C HIS A 88 9.46 -3.87 -9.24
N PRO A 89 9.86 -3.57 -10.48
CA PRO A 89 11.24 -3.80 -10.92
C PRO A 89 12.28 -3.04 -10.10
N GLU A 90 12.00 -1.78 -9.76
CA GLU A 90 12.90 -0.94 -8.93
C GLU A 90 13.00 -1.48 -7.50
N THR A 91 11.86 -1.90 -6.94
CA THR A 91 11.81 -2.51 -5.60
C THR A 91 12.56 -3.85 -5.59
N VAL A 92 12.47 -4.65 -6.64
CA VAL A 92 13.23 -5.91 -6.78
C VAL A 92 14.73 -5.65 -6.91
N ALA A 93 15.14 -4.63 -7.68
CA ALA A 93 16.54 -4.23 -7.79
C ALA A 93 17.11 -3.82 -6.44
N TRP A 94 16.36 -3.03 -5.65
CA TRP A 94 16.75 -2.67 -4.28
C TRP A 94 16.97 -3.89 -3.38
N VAL A 95 16.08 -4.90 -3.45
CA VAL A 95 16.28 -6.16 -2.69
C VAL A 95 17.54 -6.90 -3.13
N ALA A 96 17.86 -6.90 -4.43
CA ALA A 96 19.07 -7.54 -4.94
C ALA A 96 20.35 -6.83 -4.46
N ASP A 97 20.36 -5.51 -4.48
CA ASP A 97 21.49 -4.70 -4.02
C ASP A 97 21.73 -4.88 -2.52
N LEU A 98 20.65 -4.94 -1.72
CA LEU A 98 20.73 -5.27 -0.29
C LEU A 98 21.29 -6.68 -0.02
N ASP A 99 20.84 -7.69 -0.77
CA ASP A 99 21.34 -9.06 -0.64
C ASP A 99 22.83 -9.14 -0.99
N LEU A 100 23.28 -8.42 -2.01
CA LEU A 100 24.69 -8.31 -2.37
C LEU A 100 25.50 -7.67 -1.25
N PHE A 101 25.04 -6.53 -0.73
CA PHE A 101 25.70 -5.81 0.35
C PHE A 101 25.83 -6.68 1.61
N VAL A 102 24.74 -7.33 2.04
CA VAL A 102 24.77 -8.22 3.21
C VAL A 102 25.72 -9.40 2.99
N ARG A 103 25.77 -9.98 1.79
CA ARG A 103 26.73 -11.05 1.46
C ARG A 103 28.18 -10.58 1.55
N GLN A 104 28.49 -9.39 1.01
CA GLN A 104 29.83 -8.80 1.07
C GLN A 104 30.26 -8.54 2.53
N MET A 105 29.34 -8.03 3.35
CA MET A 105 29.61 -7.68 4.74
C MET A 105 29.48 -8.86 5.71
N ARG A 106 28.94 -10.01 5.29
CA ARG A 106 28.66 -11.19 6.14
C ARG A 106 29.90 -11.68 6.89
N ALA A 107 31.01 -11.89 6.18
CA ALA A 107 32.24 -12.40 6.79
C ALA A 107 32.80 -11.40 7.81
N ARG A 108 32.78 -10.11 7.47
CA ARG A 108 33.22 -9.00 8.31
C ARG A 108 32.36 -8.87 9.56
N THR A 109 31.05 -9.09 9.45
CA THR A 109 30.12 -9.07 10.60
C THR A 109 30.38 -10.21 11.58
N LEU A 110 30.67 -11.43 11.08
CA LEU A 110 30.91 -12.60 11.92
C LEU A 110 32.27 -12.53 12.63
N VAL A 111 33.32 -12.24 11.87
CA VAL A 111 34.71 -12.31 12.36
C VAL A 111 35.17 -10.97 12.92
N GLY A 112 34.58 -9.87 12.46
CA GLY A 112 35.06 -8.50 12.66
C GLY A 112 35.99 -8.08 11.53
N PRO A 113 36.05 -6.78 11.20
CA PRO A 113 37.01 -6.26 10.23
C PRO A 113 38.43 -6.39 10.79
N LYS A 114 39.38 -6.72 9.90
CA LYS A 114 40.80 -6.70 10.23
C LYS A 114 41.25 -5.25 10.49
N PRO A 115 42.29 -5.01 11.31
CA PRO A 115 42.72 -3.64 11.66
C PRO A 115 43.15 -2.80 10.45
N ASP A 116 43.77 -3.42 9.45
CA ASP A 116 44.25 -2.83 8.20
C ASP A 116 43.11 -2.50 7.21
N GLU A 117 41.99 -3.21 7.30
CA GLU A 117 40.82 -3.04 6.41
C GLU A 117 39.71 -2.20 7.06
N LEU A 118 39.92 -1.67 8.27
CA LEU A 118 38.87 -1.03 9.05
C LEU A 118 38.35 0.26 8.39
N GLU A 119 39.24 1.17 8.03
CA GLU A 119 38.86 2.47 7.45
C GLU A 119 38.26 2.32 6.05
N SER A 120 38.77 1.38 5.25
CA SER A 120 38.16 1.07 3.94
C SER A 120 36.78 0.43 4.10
N THR A 121 36.58 -0.43 5.10
CA THR A 121 35.27 -1.02 5.40
C THR A 121 34.26 0.05 5.86
N LYS A 122 34.68 1.00 6.69
CA LYS A 122 33.83 2.13 7.10
C LYS A 122 33.46 3.01 5.91
N ALA A 123 34.41 3.31 5.03
CA ALA A 123 34.17 4.07 3.82
C ALA A 123 33.19 3.34 2.89
N GLU A 124 33.38 2.03 2.66
CA GLU A 124 32.48 1.17 1.88
C GLU A 124 31.05 1.16 2.44
N ILE A 125 30.91 1.05 3.77
CA ILE A 125 29.62 1.14 4.46
C ILE A 125 28.99 2.52 4.27
N SER A 126 29.74 3.60 4.51
CA SER A 126 29.18 4.96 4.41
C SER A 126 28.75 5.28 2.97
N GLU A 127 29.58 4.92 1.98
CA GLU A 127 29.24 5.12 0.57
C GLU A 127 28.03 4.29 0.13
N THR A 128 28.02 3.00 0.47
CA THR A 128 27.00 2.07 -0.04
C THR A 128 25.71 2.13 0.78
N TRP A 129 25.81 1.97 2.10
CA TRP A 129 24.66 1.97 2.98
C TRP A 129 24.12 3.37 3.19
N GLU A 130 24.89 4.29 3.77
CA GLU A 130 24.39 5.63 4.12
C GLU A 130 24.11 6.47 2.87
N GLY A 131 24.94 6.33 1.83
CA GLY A 131 24.83 7.09 0.58
C GLY A 131 23.67 6.68 -0.33
N ASP A 132 23.38 5.38 -0.47
CA ASP A 132 22.33 4.90 -1.38
C ASP A 132 21.30 3.96 -0.74
N LEU A 133 21.73 2.83 -0.17
CA LEU A 133 20.79 1.78 0.24
C LEU A 133 19.85 2.21 1.37
N LEU A 134 20.33 3.01 2.33
CA LEU A 134 19.50 3.57 3.42
C LEU A 134 18.45 4.52 2.85
N ARG A 135 18.85 5.38 1.91
CA ARG A 135 17.93 6.31 1.23
C ARG A 135 16.84 5.54 0.49
N ARG A 136 17.20 4.52 -0.29
CA ARG A 136 16.23 3.67 -1.02
C ARG A 136 15.34 2.86 -0.07
N THR A 137 15.91 2.34 1.01
CA THR A 137 15.15 1.65 2.06
C THR A 137 14.10 2.56 2.69
N ARG A 138 14.45 3.82 2.99
CA ARG A 138 13.50 4.82 3.51
C ARG A 138 12.44 5.20 2.48
N LEU A 139 12.80 5.32 1.21
CA LEU A 139 11.83 5.53 0.13
C LEU A 139 10.82 4.37 0.05
N VAL A 140 11.26 3.12 0.21
CA VAL A 140 10.35 1.97 0.26
C VAL A 140 9.52 1.98 1.55
N ARG A 141 10.14 2.22 2.71
CA ARG A 141 9.47 2.26 4.02
C ARG A 141 8.33 3.27 4.07
N PHE A 142 8.55 4.48 3.56
CA PHE A 142 7.55 5.55 3.65
C PHE A 142 6.72 5.71 2.36
N GLY A 143 7.27 5.34 1.21
CA GLY A 143 6.69 5.60 -0.12
C GLY A 143 6.22 4.36 -0.89
N HIS A 144 6.34 3.14 -0.35
CA HIS A 144 5.75 1.98 -1.03
C HIS A 144 4.23 1.89 -0.78
N PRO A 145 3.38 1.69 -1.79
CA PRO A 145 1.92 1.61 -1.66
C PRO A 145 1.43 0.38 -0.87
N ASP A 146 2.14 -0.75 -0.96
CA ASP A 146 1.82 -1.95 -0.16
C ASP A 146 2.31 -1.79 1.29
N PRO A 147 1.41 -1.82 2.30
CA PRO A 147 1.77 -1.66 3.71
C PRO A 147 2.68 -2.78 4.25
N ASP A 148 2.61 -4.00 3.70
CA ASP A 148 3.47 -5.09 4.17
C ASP A 148 4.90 -4.90 3.71
N VAL A 149 5.09 -4.37 2.49
CA VAL A 149 6.42 -4.01 2.00
C VAL A 149 7.00 -2.87 2.83
N ARG A 150 6.19 -1.88 3.21
CA ARG A 150 6.61 -0.80 4.14
C ARG A 150 7.08 -1.36 5.48
N ARG A 151 6.26 -2.23 6.10
CA ARG A 151 6.59 -2.87 7.38
C ARG A 151 7.83 -3.74 7.29
N ALA A 152 7.98 -4.51 6.21
CA ALA A 152 9.17 -5.34 6.02
C ALA A 152 10.44 -4.47 5.85
N ALA A 153 10.35 -3.36 5.13
CA ALA A 153 11.45 -2.40 4.98
C ALA A 153 11.82 -1.71 6.30
N GLU A 154 10.84 -1.40 7.16
CA GLU A 154 11.07 -0.89 8.52
C GLU A 154 11.85 -1.89 9.37
N VAL A 155 11.37 -3.14 9.45
CA VAL A 155 12.07 -4.21 10.19
C VAL A 155 13.48 -4.40 9.66
N LEU A 156 13.68 -4.34 8.33
CA LEU A 156 15.01 -4.43 7.76
C LEU A 156 15.90 -3.25 8.18
N GLU A 157 15.42 -2.01 8.12
CA GLU A 157 16.19 -0.83 8.55
C GLU A 157 16.67 -0.97 9.99
N ASP A 158 15.79 -1.42 10.89
CA ASP A 158 16.10 -1.60 12.31
C ASP A 158 17.16 -2.70 12.55
N GLU A 159 17.06 -3.82 11.83
CA GLU A 159 18.00 -4.95 11.96
C GLU A 159 19.35 -4.69 11.26
N MET A 160 19.39 -3.80 10.27
CA MET A 160 20.61 -3.45 9.54
C MET A 160 21.61 -2.67 10.40
N TRP A 161 21.15 -1.88 11.37
CA TRP A 161 22.05 -1.07 12.21
C TRP A 161 23.01 -1.93 13.06
N PRO A 162 22.55 -2.90 13.86
CA PRO A 162 23.45 -3.83 14.57
C PRO A 162 24.40 -4.60 13.64
N PHE A 163 23.96 -4.90 12.42
CA PHE A 163 24.79 -5.56 11.42
C PHE A 163 25.94 -4.67 10.95
N ILE A 164 25.65 -3.42 10.62
CA ILE A 164 26.64 -2.42 10.20
C ILE A 164 27.66 -2.12 11.30
N VAL A 165 27.18 -1.94 12.54
CA VAL A 165 28.06 -1.72 13.70
C VAL A 165 29.05 -2.87 13.87
N ASN A 166 28.58 -4.12 13.74
CA ASN A 166 29.45 -5.30 13.82
C ASN A 166 30.43 -5.40 12.63
N ALA A 167 29.99 -5.01 11.44
CA ALA A 167 30.79 -5.10 10.22
C ALA A 167 31.90 -4.03 10.15
N GLY A 168 31.61 -2.80 10.57
CA GLY A 168 32.51 -1.65 10.47
C GLY A 168 33.18 -1.22 11.78
N LYS A 169 32.78 -1.78 12.93
CA LYS A 169 33.12 -1.26 14.28
C LYS A 169 32.91 0.26 14.37
N LEU A 170 31.82 0.76 13.79
CA LEU A 170 31.41 2.16 13.92
C LEU A 170 31.15 2.44 15.42
N ASP A 171 31.95 3.37 15.94
CA ASP A 171 32.14 3.81 17.32
C ASP A 171 32.15 2.77 18.46
N ARG A 172 33.39 2.46 18.89
CA ARG A 172 33.66 1.89 20.23
C ARG A 172 33.32 2.86 21.37
N ASP A 173 33.24 4.16 21.10
CA ASP A 173 33.02 5.18 22.15
C ASP A 173 31.53 5.42 22.43
N GLU A 174 30.64 5.33 21.42
CA GLU A 174 29.17 5.24 21.65
C GLU A 174 28.73 3.82 22.08
N ALA A 175 29.48 2.79 21.68
CA ALA A 175 29.27 1.41 22.15
C ALA A 175 29.74 1.18 23.61
N ALA A 176 30.25 2.20 24.31
CA ALA A 176 30.51 2.13 25.76
C ALA A 176 29.24 1.80 26.58
N ILE A 177 28.05 2.02 26.01
CA ILE A 177 26.77 1.59 26.61
C ILE A 177 26.57 0.05 26.51
N PHE A 178 27.25 -0.62 25.57
CA PHE A 178 27.19 -2.08 25.35
C PHE A 178 28.56 -2.74 25.59
N ALA A 179 29.17 -2.44 26.74
CA ALA A 179 30.49 -2.90 27.16
C ALA A 179 30.72 -4.42 27.04
N SER A 180 31.18 -4.87 25.88
CA SER A 180 32.04 -6.03 25.57
C SER A 180 31.99 -6.26 24.06
N PRO A 181 33.09 -6.68 23.39
CA PRO A 181 32.97 -7.14 22.01
C PRO A 181 31.92 -8.27 21.98
N PRO A 182 30.89 -8.18 21.13
CA PRO A 182 29.79 -9.13 21.17
C PRO A 182 30.36 -10.54 21.00
N LYS A 183 29.92 -11.46 21.87
CA LYS A 183 30.38 -12.86 21.83
C LYS A 183 30.05 -13.42 20.45
N LYS A 184 30.81 -14.42 19.98
CA LYS A 184 30.59 -15.05 18.66
C LYS A 184 29.12 -15.47 18.42
N GLY A 185 28.39 -15.85 19.49
CA GLY A 185 26.96 -16.16 19.43
C GLY A 185 26.03 -14.97 19.17
N GLU A 186 26.37 -13.77 19.66
CA GLU A 186 25.60 -12.53 19.46
C GLU A 186 25.75 -12.02 18.03
N ARG A 187 26.95 -12.10 17.44
CA ARG A 187 27.17 -11.74 16.03
C ARG A 187 26.42 -12.66 15.07
N ALA A 188 26.37 -13.96 15.38
CA ALA A 188 25.56 -14.91 14.62
C ALA A 188 24.05 -14.69 14.79
N ALA A 189 23.61 -14.12 15.92
CA ALA A 189 22.21 -13.72 16.10
C ALA A 189 21.86 -12.51 15.22
N VAL A 190 22.71 -11.48 15.21
CA VAL A 190 22.55 -10.29 14.34
C VAL A 190 22.45 -10.68 12.87
N LEU A 191 23.36 -11.54 12.39
CA LEU A 191 23.31 -12.01 11.00
C LEU A 191 22.02 -12.78 10.69
N ARG A 192 21.55 -13.63 11.61
CA ARG A 192 20.28 -14.36 11.43
C ARG A 192 19.08 -13.42 11.41
N ALA A 193 19.10 -12.35 12.19
CA ALA A 193 18.03 -11.36 12.22
C ALA A 193 17.95 -10.61 10.87
N VAL A 194 19.09 -10.16 10.33
CA VAL A 194 19.14 -9.54 8.99
C VAL A 194 18.76 -10.53 7.90
N ASP A 195 19.25 -11.78 7.93
CA ASP A 195 18.87 -12.81 6.94
C ASP A 195 17.34 -13.06 6.97
N ALA A 196 16.73 -13.07 8.17
CA ALA A 196 15.28 -13.21 8.34
C ALA A 196 14.52 -11.98 7.80
N ALA A 197 14.98 -10.77 8.11
CA ALA A 197 14.39 -9.53 7.61
C ALA A 197 14.46 -9.45 6.08
N LEU A 198 15.61 -9.77 5.48
CA LEU A 198 15.78 -9.85 4.03
C LEU A 198 14.86 -10.89 3.39
N THR A 199 14.70 -12.05 4.04
CA THR A 199 13.78 -13.09 3.57
C THR A 199 12.34 -12.58 3.57
N GLU A 200 11.94 -11.85 4.60
CA GLU A 200 10.61 -11.27 4.71
C GLU A 200 10.38 -10.15 3.68
N VAL A 201 11.35 -9.27 3.47
CA VAL A 201 11.31 -8.25 2.42
C VAL A 201 11.19 -8.92 1.04
N ARG A 202 12.00 -9.93 0.75
CA ARG A 202 11.91 -10.67 -0.52
C ARG A 202 10.53 -11.30 -0.72
N ARG A 203 9.99 -11.94 0.32
CA ARG A 203 8.68 -12.58 0.30
C ARG A 203 7.57 -11.57 0.02
N THR A 204 7.57 -10.44 0.72
CA THR A 204 6.54 -9.40 0.60
C THR A 204 6.64 -8.68 -0.75
N VAL A 205 7.85 -8.27 -1.17
CA VAL A 205 8.07 -7.59 -2.47
C VAL A 205 7.64 -8.48 -3.63
N TYR A 206 8.02 -9.76 -3.65
CA TYR A 206 7.65 -10.68 -4.74
C TYR A 206 6.15 -11.04 -4.75
N ALA A 207 5.50 -10.97 -3.60
CA ALA A 207 4.06 -11.19 -3.50
C ALA A 207 3.24 -9.94 -3.86
N ALA A 208 3.79 -8.73 -3.67
CA ALA A 208 3.06 -7.46 -3.77
C ALA A 208 2.25 -7.28 -5.08
N PRO A 209 2.77 -7.59 -6.30
CA PRO A 209 2.01 -7.43 -7.54
C PRO A 209 0.77 -8.33 -7.66
N ARG A 210 0.68 -9.38 -6.86
CA ARG A 210 -0.38 -10.40 -6.88
C ARG A 210 -1.37 -10.25 -5.72
N ARG A 211 -1.04 -9.41 -4.73
CA ARG A 211 -1.82 -9.27 -3.51
C ARG A 211 -2.88 -8.19 -3.65
N ASP A 212 -3.98 -8.35 -2.94
CA ASP A 212 -4.95 -7.27 -2.74
C ASP A 212 -4.44 -6.33 -1.65
N VAL A 213 -4.27 -5.06 -2.01
CA VAL A 213 -3.83 -4.04 -1.06
C VAL A 213 -5.02 -3.62 -0.21
N PRO A 214 -4.92 -3.64 1.14
CA PRO A 214 -5.98 -3.17 2.00
C PRO A 214 -6.28 -1.70 1.72
N ALA A 215 -7.55 -1.35 1.48
CA ALA A 215 -7.97 0.03 1.23
C ALA A 215 -7.87 0.96 2.47
N GLY A 216 -7.49 0.41 3.64
CA GLY A 216 -7.52 1.10 4.94
C GLY A 216 -6.21 1.75 5.37
N ASP A 217 -5.07 1.24 4.94
CA ASP A 217 -3.77 1.85 5.23
C ASP A 217 -3.42 2.83 4.11
N VAL A 218 -3.98 4.03 4.24
CA VAL A 218 -3.88 5.13 3.28
C VAL A 218 -2.41 5.35 2.92
N TYR A 219 -2.05 4.94 1.71
CA TYR A 219 -0.85 5.40 1.04
C TYR A 219 -0.97 6.92 0.87
N ASP A 220 -0.13 7.68 1.55
CA ASP A 220 -0.21 9.15 1.63
C ASP A 220 0.31 9.87 0.37
N GLY A 221 0.83 9.12 -0.61
CA GLY A 221 1.34 9.68 -1.85
C GLY A 221 2.63 10.50 -1.70
N THR A 222 3.43 10.25 -0.65
CA THR A 222 4.68 11.00 -0.37
C THR A 222 5.80 10.87 -1.41
N ASN A 223 5.59 10.15 -2.51
CA ASN A 223 6.48 10.22 -3.69
C ASN A 223 6.38 11.57 -4.43
N LEU A 224 5.55 12.52 -3.99
CA LEU A 224 5.61 13.90 -4.43
C LEU A 224 6.98 14.51 -4.05
N PRO A 225 7.71 15.16 -4.99
CA PRO A 225 9.00 15.76 -4.69
C PRO A 225 8.86 16.70 -3.50
N SER A 226 9.63 16.43 -2.45
CA SER A 226 9.56 17.14 -1.17
C SER A 226 9.67 18.65 -1.42
N ARG A 227 9.00 19.47 -0.59
CA ARG A 227 9.11 20.94 -0.69
C ARG A 227 10.58 21.39 -0.65
N LEU A 228 11.43 20.63 0.04
CA LEU A 228 12.88 20.80 0.07
C LEU A 228 13.54 20.48 -1.29
N ALA A 229 13.22 19.35 -1.91
CA ALA A 229 13.75 18.97 -3.22
C ALA A 229 13.37 19.98 -4.31
N ARG A 230 12.16 20.54 -4.25
CA ARG A 230 11.75 21.63 -5.17
C ARG A 230 12.52 22.93 -4.92
N ARG A 231 12.78 23.25 -3.64
CA ARG A 231 13.53 24.44 -3.26
C ARG A 231 14.99 24.34 -3.71
N MET A 232 15.65 23.20 -3.48
CA MET A 232 17.01 22.96 -3.96
C MET A 232 17.11 22.95 -5.49
N ALA A 233 16.11 22.42 -6.19
CA ALA A 233 16.06 22.46 -7.66
C ALA A 233 15.82 23.88 -8.21
N GLN A 234 15.11 24.73 -7.46
CA GLN A 234 14.97 26.16 -7.81
C GLN A 234 16.28 26.91 -7.57
N GLU A 235 16.92 26.71 -6.42
CA GLU A 235 18.21 27.32 -6.08
C GLU A 235 19.29 26.93 -7.11
N GLN A 236 19.37 25.66 -7.53
CA GLN A 236 20.30 25.21 -8.57
C GLN A 236 20.00 25.77 -9.97
N ASN A 237 18.75 26.12 -10.27
CA ASN A 237 18.38 26.76 -11.54
C ASN A 237 18.63 28.26 -11.52
N GLU A 238 18.58 28.91 -10.35
CA GLU A 238 18.91 30.33 -10.16
C GLU A 238 20.44 30.57 -10.19
N GLU A 239 21.24 29.58 -9.79
CA GLU A 239 22.71 29.64 -9.82
C GLU A 239 23.34 29.31 -11.17
N ARG A 240 22.57 28.87 -12.18
CA ARG A 240 23.07 28.78 -13.56
C ARG A 240 22.87 30.13 -14.24
N PRO A 241 23.92 30.96 -14.40
CA PRO A 241 23.79 32.15 -15.23
C PRO A 241 23.42 31.69 -16.64
N VAL A 242 22.39 32.32 -17.19
CA VAL A 242 22.03 32.21 -18.61
C VAL A 242 23.29 32.63 -19.38
N GLN A 243 24.02 31.66 -19.90
CA GLN A 243 25.09 31.91 -20.85
C GLN A 243 24.41 32.29 -22.17
N ASP A 244 24.27 33.59 -22.38
CA ASP A 244 24.03 34.19 -23.68
C ASP A 244 25.24 34.00 -24.61
#